data_AF-A0A936T635-F1
#
_entry.id   AF-A0A936T635-F1
#
_cell.length_a   1.000
_cell.length_b   1.000
_cell.length_c   1.000
_cell.angle_alpha   90.00
_cell.angle_beta   90.00
_cell.angle_gamma   90.00
#
_symmetry.space_group_name_H-M   'P 1'
#
loop_
_entity.id
_entity.type
_entity.pdbx_description
1 polymer ?
#
loop_
_entity_poly.entity_id
_entity_poly.type
_entity_poly.pdbx_seq_one_letter_code
_entity_poly.pdbx_strand_id
1 'polypeptide(L)'
;MSYRDIDVLGGTIFPHNMKSGHTVPERLLQSAVNFATAGYLAQGDLGNAPELQKDGQNIIDTSEVFYLGGSQGGIIGGTVMAMAPQIEHGGLVVGGGVYSLMVWRNTSWPDIEGIWNIYHRDSVERELLLPAFQSQYDLAEPGTYADHLWRDPFPGNPQKRILLVEAYNDSQVSNIATEMMARTYGIPMSALGIYDVPGVPNETMPIDGSALLQVDTKNNDPLPPKQNLAPMENGAHGSSVDSPTVKKIIKEFLVTGVVTHHCIGVCDPE
;
A
#
# COMPACT_ATOMS: atom_id res chain seq x y z
N MET A 1 11.28 -4.92 7.17
CA MET A 1 11.29 -6.40 7.05
C MET A 1 11.43 -7.01 8.45
N SER A 2 10.74 -8.11 8.77
CA SER A 2 10.92 -8.78 10.07
C SER A 2 12.10 -9.74 10.06
N TYR A 3 12.67 -10.08 11.23
CA TYR A 3 13.75 -11.07 11.32
C TYR A 3 13.36 -12.44 10.73
N ARG A 4 12.08 -12.83 10.83
CA ARG A 4 11.59 -14.07 10.23
C ARG A 4 11.58 -14.04 8.71
N ASP A 5 11.43 -12.86 8.11
CA ASP A 5 11.46 -12.73 6.65
C ASP A 5 12.89 -12.90 6.12
N ILE A 6 13.88 -12.42 6.87
CA ILE A 6 15.31 -12.64 6.57
C ILE A 6 15.65 -14.14 6.61
N ASP A 7 15.14 -14.87 7.61
CA ASP A 7 15.33 -16.32 7.71
C ASP A 7 14.70 -17.08 6.53
N VAL A 8 13.52 -16.66 6.07
CA VAL A 8 12.86 -17.26 4.90
C VAL A 8 13.64 -16.96 3.61
N LEU A 9 14.07 -15.70 3.42
CA LEU A 9 14.86 -15.30 2.25
C LEU A 9 16.20 -16.05 2.19
N GLY A 10 16.95 -16.03 3.29
CA GLY A 10 18.28 -16.63 3.39
C GLY A 10 18.28 -18.15 3.59
N GLY A 11 17.19 -18.74 4.09
CA GLY A 11 17.10 -20.17 4.36
C GLY A 11 16.29 -20.97 3.34
N THR A 12 15.40 -20.34 2.56
CA THR A 12 14.43 -21.06 1.72
C THR A 12 14.36 -20.55 0.28
N ILE A 13 14.63 -19.26 0.03
CA ILE A 13 14.46 -18.69 -1.31
C ILE A 13 15.80 -18.64 -2.06
N PHE A 14 16.78 -17.90 -1.56
CA PHE A 14 18.06 -17.70 -2.26
C PHE A 14 18.93 -18.97 -2.36
N PRO A 15 19.07 -19.82 -1.31
CA PRO A 15 19.87 -21.04 -1.42
C PRO A 15 19.36 -22.06 -2.45
N HIS A 16 18.11 -21.91 -2.90
CA HIS A 16 17.42 -22.84 -3.78
C HIS A 16 17.07 -22.22 -5.13
N ASN A 17 17.84 -21.22 -5.59
CA ASN A 17 17.64 -20.50 -6.86
C ASN A 17 16.20 -20.01 -7.04
N MET A 18 15.64 -19.46 -5.96
CA MET A 18 14.27 -18.91 -5.93
C MET A 18 13.16 -19.92 -6.27
N LYS A 19 13.43 -21.24 -6.30
CA LYS A 19 12.41 -22.27 -6.62
C LYS A 19 11.19 -22.19 -5.69
N SER A 20 11.42 -21.89 -4.42
CA SER A 20 10.37 -21.71 -3.41
C SER A 20 9.87 -20.26 -3.29
N GLY A 21 10.30 -19.37 -4.19
CA GLY A 21 9.96 -17.95 -4.15
C GLY A 21 8.45 -17.69 -4.29
N HIS A 22 7.72 -18.57 -4.99
CA HIS A 22 6.26 -18.53 -5.12
C HIS A 22 5.51 -18.50 -3.77
N THR A 23 6.12 -19.04 -2.72
CA THR A 23 5.50 -19.05 -1.38
C THR A 23 5.29 -17.65 -0.80
N VAL A 24 6.06 -16.65 -1.25
CA VAL A 24 5.87 -15.26 -0.79
C VAL A 24 4.58 -14.65 -1.34
N PRO A 25 4.37 -14.55 -2.67
CA PRO A 25 3.13 -14.03 -3.22
C PRO A 25 1.91 -14.87 -2.85
N GLU A 26 2.03 -16.20 -2.71
CA GLU A 26 0.92 -17.04 -2.21
C GLU A 26 0.47 -16.63 -0.80
N ARG A 27 1.41 -16.32 0.10
CA ARG A 27 1.08 -15.82 1.45
C ARG A 27 0.46 -14.43 1.41
N LEU A 28 0.86 -13.58 0.47
CA LEU A 28 0.26 -12.26 0.26
C LEU A 28 -1.18 -12.39 -0.26
N LEU A 29 -1.42 -13.29 -1.23
CA LEU A 29 -2.77 -13.57 -1.72
C LEU A 29 -3.66 -14.18 -0.63
N GLN A 30 -3.13 -15.12 0.15
CA GLN A 30 -3.84 -15.66 1.31
C GLN A 30 -4.16 -14.57 2.34
N SER A 31 -3.27 -13.58 2.51
CA SER A 31 -3.55 -12.44 3.39
C SER A 31 -4.73 -11.61 2.88
N ALA A 32 -4.86 -11.41 1.57
CA ALA A 32 -5.99 -10.72 0.98
C ALA A 32 -7.32 -11.48 1.21
N VAL A 33 -7.31 -12.80 1.04
CA VAL A 33 -8.46 -13.66 1.39
C VAL A 33 -8.81 -13.54 2.87
N ASN A 34 -7.81 -13.53 3.76
CA ASN A 34 -8.03 -13.40 5.20
C ASN A 34 -8.66 -12.04 5.56
N PHE A 35 -8.20 -10.93 4.95
CA PHE A 35 -8.81 -9.61 5.17
C PHE A 35 -10.26 -9.56 4.68
N ALA A 36 -10.54 -10.09 3.49
CA ALA A 36 -11.90 -10.17 2.98
C ALA A 36 -12.80 -11.03 3.90
N THR A 37 -12.28 -12.16 4.40
CA THR A 37 -13.01 -13.03 5.33
C THR A 37 -13.27 -12.35 6.66
N ALA A 38 -12.28 -11.65 7.21
CA ALA A 38 -12.40 -10.90 8.46
C ALA A 38 -13.49 -9.82 8.38
N GLY A 39 -13.58 -9.10 7.24
CA GLY A 39 -14.65 -8.14 7.01
C GLY A 39 -16.04 -8.79 7.03
N TYR A 40 -16.21 -9.92 6.35
CA TYR A 40 -17.48 -10.67 6.39
C TYR A 40 -17.83 -11.18 7.79
N LEU A 41 -16.86 -11.71 8.53
CA LEU A 41 -17.08 -12.15 9.91
C LEU A 41 -17.52 -10.98 10.78
N ALA A 42 -16.86 -9.81 10.65
CA ALA A 42 -17.21 -8.61 11.40
C ALA A 42 -18.64 -8.13 11.13
N GLN A 43 -19.13 -8.25 9.88
CA GLN A 43 -20.52 -7.92 9.54
C GLN A 43 -21.53 -9.00 9.97
N GLY A 44 -21.08 -10.23 10.17
CA GLY A 44 -21.90 -11.39 10.50
C GLY A 44 -21.63 -11.92 11.91
N ASP A 45 -21.22 -13.19 11.99
CA ASP A 45 -21.16 -13.95 13.24
C ASP A 45 -20.27 -13.32 14.32
N LEU A 46 -19.13 -12.73 13.94
CA LEU A 46 -18.24 -12.08 14.91
C LEU A 46 -18.90 -10.82 15.47
N GLY A 47 -19.47 -9.97 14.61
CA GLY A 47 -20.15 -8.75 15.05
C GLY A 47 -21.37 -9.00 15.93
N ASN A 48 -22.02 -10.15 15.75
CA ASN A 48 -23.18 -10.57 16.55
C ASN A 48 -22.81 -11.42 17.78
N ALA A 49 -21.52 -11.68 18.02
CA ALA A 49 -21.07 -12.50 19.14
C ALA A 49 -21.49 -11.86 20.49
N PRO A 50 -21.96 -12.65 21.48
CA PRO A 50 -22.36 -12.13 22.80
C PRO A 50 -21.27 -11.29 23.50
N GLU A 51 -20.00 -11.59 23.23
CA GLU A 51 -18.84 -10.87 23.75
C GLU A 51 -18.70 -9.45 23.18
N LEU A 52 -19.27 -9.19 22.00
CA LEU A 52 -19.33 -7.87 21.37
C LEU A 52 -20.69 -7.19 21.59
N GLN A 53 -21.48 -7.65 22.56
CA GLN A 53 -22.73 -7.02 22.95
C GLN A 53 -22.63 -6.36 24.32
N LYS A 54 -23.20 -5.16 24.42
CA LYS A 54 -23.42 -4.46 25.69
C LYS A 54 -24.87 -4.00 25.73
N ASP A 55 -25.58 -4.40 26.79
CA ASP A 55 -27.00 -4.09 26.99
C ASP A 55 -27.90 -4.49 25.79
N GLY A 56 -27.55 -5.60 25.12
CA GLY A 56 -28.26 -6.11 23.95
C GLY A 56 -27.99 -5.37 22.64
N GLN A 57 -26.99 -4.48 22.60
CA GLN A 57 -26.55 -3.77 21.39
C GLN A 57 -25.11 -4.15 21.03
N ASN A 58 -24.82 -4.25 19.74
CA ASN A 58 -23.46 -4.46 19.25
C ASN A 58 -22.58 -3.25 19.63
N ILE A 59 -21.39 -3.52 20.15
CA ILE A 59 -20.41 -2.46 20.52
C ILE A 59 -19.61 -1.95 19.33
N ILE A 60 -19.68 -2.66 18.20
CA ILE A 60 -19.11 -2.25 16.92
C ILE A 60 -20.25 -1.99 15.93
N ASP A 61 -20.05 -1.02 15.04
CA ASP A 61 -20.90 -0.84 13.88
C ASP A 61 -20.55 -1.91 12.85
N THR A 62 -21.53 -2.74 12.50
CA THR A 62 -21.37 -3.84 11.54
C THR A 62 -21.92 -3.49 10.16
N SER A 63 -22.49 -2.29 9.98
CA SER A 63 -23.10 -1.86 8.73
C SER A 63 -22.07 -1.44 7.67
N GLU A 64 -20.90 -0.97 8.11
CA GLU A 64 -19.83 -0.50 7.23
C GLU A 64 -18.49 -1.15 7.59
N VAL A 65 -17.73 -1.56 6.56
CA VAL A 65 -16.38 -2.08 6.72
C VAL A 65 -15.46 -1.36 5.75
N PHE A 66 -14.35 -0.86 6.29
CA PHE A 66 -13.34 -0.10 5.55
C PHE A 66 -12.01 -0.82 5.55
N TYR A 67 -11.17 -0.52 4.55
CA TYR A 67 -9.77 -0.94 4.57
C TYR A 67 -8.87 0.25 4.91
N LEU A 68 -7.92 0.05 5.83
CA LEU A 68 -6.84 0.99 6.06
C LEU A 68 -5.54 0.20 6.20
N GLY A 69 -4.61 0.41 5.26
CA GLY A 69 -3.33 -0.29 5.23
C GLY A 69 -2.18 0.70 5.09
N GLY A 70 -1.20 0.60 5.99
CA GLY A 70 0.06 1.34 5.91
C GLY A 70 1.18 0.47 5.34
N SER A 71 2.14 1.05 4.61
CA SER A 71 3.36 0.38 4.14
C SER A 71 3.03 -0.86 3.30
N GLN A 72 3.46 -2.06 3.71
CA GLN A 72 3.08 -3.35 3.12
C GLN A 72 1.55 -3.53 2.98
N GLY A 73 0.76 -3.02 3.93
CA GLY A 73 -0.70 -2.98 3.83
C GLY A 73 -1.19 -1.95 2.81
N GLY A 74 -0.48 -0.85 2.60
CA GLY A 74 -0.76 0.10 1.53
C GLY A 74 -0.46 -0.49 0.14
N ILE A 75 0.61 -1.30 0.04
CA ILE A 75 0.99 -2.02 -1.18
C ILE A 75 -0.07 -3.09 -1.53
N ILE A 76 -0.29 -4.07 -0.65
CA ILE A 76 -1.22 -5.19 -0.91
C ILE A 76 -2.68 -4.79 -0.75
N GLY A 77 -2.95 -3.64 -0.15
CA GLY A 77 -4.30 -3.13 0.04
C GLY A 77 -5.07 -2.92 -1.25
N GLY A 78 -4.39 -2.61 -2.37
CA GLY A 78 -5.05 -2.60 -3.69
C GLY A 78 -5.66 -3.95 -4.04
N THR A 79 -4.89 -5.03 -3.85
CA THR A 79 -5.36 -6.42 -4.05
C THR A 79 -6.49 -6.77 -3.08
N VAL A 80 -6.38 -6.40 -1.80
CA VAL A 80 -7.44 -6.60 -0.80
C VAL A 80 -8.74 -5.92 -1.24
N MET A 81 -8.66 -4.64 -1.59
CA MET A 81 -9.81 -3.85 -2.03
C MET A 81 -10.47 -4.46 -3.26
N ALA A 82 -9.68 -4.89 -4.25
CA ALA A 82 -10.20 -5.54 -5.44
C ALA A 82 -10.90 -6.87 -5.13
N MET A 83 -10.43 -7.64 -4.14
CA MET A 83 -10.98 -8.95 -3.80
C MET A 83 -12.14 -8.91 -2.79
N ALA A 84 -12.27 -7.85 -1.99
CA ALA A 84 -13.26 -7.76 -0.91
C ALA A 84 -14.53 -7.01 -1.35
N PRO A 85 -15.62 -7.67 -1.77
CA PRO A 85 -16.87 -7.02 -2.21
C PRO A 85 -17.45 -6.04 -1.19
N GLN A 86 -17.41 -6.40 0.09
CA GLN A 86 -18.04 -5.64 1.17
C GLN A 86 -17.31 -4.35 1.56
N ILE A 87 -16.12 -4.12 1.03
CA ILE A 87 -15.31 -2.94 1.34
C ILE A 87 -15.35 -1.97 0.17
N GLU A 88 -16.05 -0.85 0.32
CA GLU A 88 -16.17 0.17 -0.74
C GLU A 88 -15.05 1.22 -0.66
N HIS A 89 -14.68 1.65 0.55
CA HIS A 89 -13.69 2.70 0.78
C HIS A 89 -12.40 2.14 1.41
N GLY A 90 -11.26 2.55 0.85
CA GLY A 90 -9.95 2.10 1.28
C GLY A 90 -8.91 3.23 1.37
N GLY A 91 -8.19 3.31 2.48
CA GLY A 91 -7.02 4.16 2.65
C GLY A 91 -5.74 3.34 2.47
N LEU A 92 -4.94 3.67 1.46
CA LEU A 92 -3.64 3.06 1.19
C LEU A 92 -2.55 4.06 1.50
N VAL A 93 -1.89 3.87 2.63
CA VAL A 93 -1.01 4.86 3.23
C VAL A 93 0.44 4.44 3.09
N VAL A 94 1.26 5.33 2.55
CA VAL A 94 2.70 5.11 2.29
C VAL A 94 2.98 3.77 1.59
N GLY A 95 2.04 3.37 0.75
CA GLY A 95 2.11 2.19 -0.10
C GLY A 95 2.64 2.53 -1.48
N GLY A 96 2.99 1.51 -2.24
CA GLY A 96 3.49 1.64 -3.60
C GLY A 96 3.10 0.43 -4.44
N GLY A 97 3.22 0.55 -5.75
CA GLY A 97 3.05 -0.56 -6.69
C GLY A 97 4.39 -1.02 -7.24
N VAL A 98 4.39 -2.17 -7.94
CA VAL A 98 5.56 -2.67 -8.69
C VAL A 98 6.72 -3.04 -7.77
N TYR A 99 6.69 -4.27 -7.24
CA TYR A 99 7.72 -4.75 -6.30
C TYR A 99 9.13 -4.71 -6.89
N SER A 100 9.28 -5.12 -8.16
CA SER A 100 10.57 -5.05 -8.88
C SER A 100 11.14 -3.64 -8.98
N LEU A 101 10.31 -2.60 -8.89
CA LEU A 101 10.77 -1.21 -8.87
C LEU A 101 11.14 -0.75 -7.45
N MET A 102 10.35 -1.16 -6.45
CA MET A 102 10.55 -0.76 -5.05
C MET A 102 11.74 -1.42 -4.39
N VAL A 103 11.98 -2.71 -4.68
CA VAL A 103 12.91 -3.54 -3.91
C VAL A 103 14.33 -2.96 -3.86
N TRP A 104 14.81 -2.36 -4.95
CA TRP A 104 16.12 -1.72 -5.06
C TRP A 104 16.23 -0.37 -4.35
N ARG A 105 15.09 0.28 -4.09
CA ARG A 105 14.97 1.65 -3.54
C ARG A 105 14.49 1.64 -2.10
N ASN A 106 14.59 0.50 -1.42
CA ASN A 106 14.12 0.31 -0.06
C ASN A 106 15.30 0.29 0.91
N THR A 107 15.12 0.85 2.11
CA THR A 107 16.16 0.87 3.16
C THR A 107 16.63 -0.52 3.61
N SER A 108 15.83 -1.57 3.43
CA SER A 108 16.20 -2.96 3.73
C SER A 108 16.96 -3.64 2.57
N TRP A 109 17.09 -3.00 1.40
CA TRP A 109 17.79 -3.58 0.25
C TRP A 109 19.23 -4.01 0.56
N PRO A 110 20.06 -3.23 1.27
CA PRO A 110 21.45 -3.63 1.55
C PRO A 110 21.55 -4.97 2.30
N ASP A 111 20.61 -5.26 3.21
CA ASP A 111 20.58 -6.54 3.93
C ASP A 111 20.20 -7.69 2.98
N ILE A 112 19.18 -7.48 2.14
CA ILE A 112 18.75 -8.46 1.14
C ILE A 112 19.88 -8.72 0.14
N GLU A 113 20.51 -7.67 -0.37
CA GLU A 113 21.62 -7.71 -1.32
C GLU A 113 22.82 -8.45 -0.72
N GLY A 114 23.12 -8.23 0.57
CA GLY A 114 24.15 -8.97 1.29
C GLY A 114 23.94 -10.49 1.25
N ILE A 115 22.71 -10.94 1.51
CA ILE A 115 22.35 -12.37 1.45
C ILE A 115 22.33 -12.86 0.00
N TRP A 116 21.79 -12.06 -0.90
CA TRP A 116 21.72 -12.38 -2.33
C TRP A 116 23.13 -12.60 -2.90
N ASN A 117 24.10 -11.75 -2.53
CA ASN A 117 25.51 -11.84 -2.95
C ASN A 117 26.21 -13.11 -2.44
N ILE A 118 25.76 -13.70 -1.32
CA ILE A 118 26.31 -14.95 -0.80
C ILE A 118 25.94 -16.13 -1.72
N TYR A 119 24.68 -16.19 -2.15
CA TYR A 119 24.13 -17.33 -2.88
C TYR A 119 24.21 -17.19 -4.41
N HIS A 120 24.08 -15.97 -4.94
CA HIS A 120 24.18 -15.67 -6.37
C HIS A 120 25.29 -14.65 -6.60
N ARG A 121 26.51 -15.13 -6.88
CA ARG A 121 27.71 -14.28 -6.96
C ARG A 121 27.87 -13.52 -8.28
N ASP A 122 27.31 -14.04 -9.37
CA ASP A 122 27.32 -13.38 -10.67
C ASP A 122 26.28 -12.26 -10.70
N SER A 123 26.72 -11.02 -10.95
CA SER A 123 25.80 -9.87 -11.03
C SER A 123 24.80 -10.00 -12.18
N VAL A 124 25.18 -10.64 -13.29
CA VAL A 124 24.26 -10.86 -14.42
C VAL A 124 23.14 -11.82 -14.03
N GLU A 125 23.45 -12.86 -13.26
CA GLU A 125 22.44 -13.78 -12.73
C GLU A 125 21.44 -13.05 -11.83
N ARG A 126 21.92 -12.19 -10.93
CA ARG A 126 21.06 -11.41 -10.01
C ARG A 126 20.09 -10.50 -10.77
N GLU A 127 20.59 -9.79 -11.77
CA GLU A 127 19.80 -8.90 -12.63
C GLU A 127 18.74 -9.64 -13.45
N LEU A 128 18.98 -10.92 -13.80
CA LEU A 128 18.02 -11.74 -14.54
C LEU A 128 16.99 -12.43 -13.63
N LEU A 129 17.40 -12.83 -12.42
CA LEU A 129 16.54 -13.57 -11.49
C LEU A 129 15.39 -12.71 -10.97
N LEU A 130 15.63 -11.44 -10.65
CA LEU A 130 14.58 -10.57 -10.14
C LEU A 130 13.41 -10.34 -11.13
N PRO A 131 13.63 -9.99 -12.41
CA PRO A 131 12.54 -9.86 -13.37
C PRO A 131 11.90 -11.21 -13.72
N ALA A 132 12.66 -12.32 -13.73
CA ALA A 132 12.06 -13.65 -13.89
C ALA A 132 11.10 -13.99 -12.74
N PHE A 133 11.45 -13.54 -11.53
CA PHE A 133 10.65 -13.72 -10.34
C PHE A 133 9.40 -12.83 -10.28
N GLN A 134 9.43 -11.66 -10.92
CA GLN A 134 8.30 -10.72 -10.93
C GLN A 134 6.97 -11.37 -11.36
N SER A 135 7.00 -12.26 -12.36
CA SER A 135 5.79 -12.99 -12.81
C SER A 135 5.09 -13.77 -11.69
N GLN A 136 5.82 -14.22 -10.68
CA GLN A 136 5.23 -14.88 -9.51
C GLN A 136 4.58 -13.87 -8.57
N TYR A 137 5.17 -12.68 -8.43
CA TYR A 137 4.64 -11.58 -7.63
C TYR A 137 3.37 -10.97 -8.21
N ASP A 138 3.23 -10.98 -9.54
CA ASP A 138 2.04 -10.47 -10.24
C ASP A 138 0.73 -11.14 -9.75
N LEU A 139 0.80 -12.34 -9.16
CA LEU A 139 -0.35 -13.04 -8.57
C LEU A 139 -0.94 -12.32 -7.34
N ALA A 140 -0.16 -11.51 -6.64
CA ALA A 140 -0.59 -10.80 -5.44
C ALA A 140 -0.41 -9.29 -5.54
N GLU A 141 0.32 -8.80 -6.53
CA GLU A 141 0.67 -7.40 -6.66
C GLU A 141 -0.55 -6.53 -7.03
N PRO A 142 -0.73 -5.36 -6.40
CA PRO A 142 -1.80 -4.42 -6.71
C PRO A 142 -2.00 -4.08 -8.20
N GLY A 143 -0.92 -4.04 -8.98
CA GLY A 143 -0.96 -3.65 -10.39
C GLY A 143 -1.87 -4.56 -11.24
N THR A 144 -1.84 -5.87 -10.98
CA THR A 144 -2.67 -6.87 -11.68
C THR A 144 -4.16 -6.70 -11.38
N TYR A 145 -4.50 -6.10 -10.24
CA TYR A 145 -5.87 -5.93 -9.77
C TYR A 145 -6.44 -4.54 -10.04
N ALA A 146 -5.65 -3.64 -10.62
CA ALA A 146 -6.01 -2.24 -10.82
C ALA A 146 -7.34 -2.03 -11.56
N ASP A 147 -7.55 -2.77 -12.66
CA ASP A 147 -8.76 -2.65 -13.46
C ASP A 147 -10.01 -3.09 -12.68
N HIS A 148 -9.85 -4.01 -11.72
CA HIS A 148 -10.93 -4.51 -10.86
C HIS A 148 -11.30 -3.55 -9.71
N LEU A 149 -10.59 -2.44 -9.57
CA LEU A 149 -10.93 -1.41 -8.58
C LEU A 149 -12.04 -0.48 -9.06
N TRP A 150 -12.15 -0.22 -10.38
CA TRP A 150 -13.15 0.73 -10.88
C TRP A 150 -13.67 0.46 -12.29
N ARG A 151 -12.85 -0.07 -13.21
CA ARG A 151 -13.20 -0.22 -14.63
C ARG A 151 -13.99 -1.50 -14.89
N ASP A 152 -13.52 -2.61 -14.34
CA ASP A 152 -14.10 -3.95 -14.50
C ASP A 152 -14.11 -4.69 -13.15
N PRO A 153 -14.89 -4.23 -12.14
CA PRO A 153 -14.93 -4.90 -10.85
C PRO A 153 -15.30 -6.37 -10.97
N PHE A 154 -14.73 -7.22 -10.11
CA PHE A 154 -15.13 -8.63 -10.05
C PHE A 154 -16.65 -8.77 -9.80
N PRO A 155 -17.29 -9.86 -10.25
CA PRO A 155 -18.72 -10.06 -10.05
C PRO A 155 -19.16 -9.90 -8.59
N GLY A 156 -20.07 -8.96 -8.33
CA GLY A 156 -20.57 -8.65 -6.99
C GLY A 156 -19.78 -7.58 -6.23
N ASN A 157 -18.65 -7.11 -6.75
CA ASN A 157 -17.88 -6.04 -6.13
C ASN A 157 -18.38 -4.67 -6.62
N PRO A 158 -18.52 -3.68 -5.70
CA PRO A 158 -18.76 -2.30 -6.09
C PRO A 158 -17.50 -1.69 -6.71
N GLN A 159 -17.66 -0.57 -7.41
CA GLN A 159 -16.53 0.31 -7.69
C GLN A 159 -15.94 0.80 -6.38
N LYS A 160 -14.62 0.78 -6.28
CA LYS A 160 -13.88 1.11 -5.07
C LYS A 160 -13.52 2.59 -5.07
N ARG A 161 -13.55 3.19 -3.88
CA ARG A 161 -12.97 4.52 -3.64
C ARG A 161 -11.70 4.36 -2.83
N ILE A 162 -10.61 4.93 -3.34
CA ILE A 162 -9.27 4.75 -2.78
C ILE A 162 -8.62 6.10 -2.51
N LEU A 163 -8.20 6.32 -1.27
CA LEU A 163 -7.32 7.41 -0.90
C LEU A 163 -5.89 6.88 -0.83
N LEU A 164 -5.05 7.32 -1.75
CA LEU A 164 -3.61 7.11 -1.70
C LEU A 164 -2.99 8.23 -0.88
N VAL A 165 -2.21 7.89 0.15
CA VAL A 165 -1.46 8.88 0.96
C VAL A 165 0.02 8.66 0.73
N GLU A 166 0.67 9.60 0.05
CA GLU A 166 2.10 9.62 -0.23
C GLU A 166 2.82 10.48 0.82
N ALA A 167 3.77 9.89 1.55
CA ALA A 167 4.71 10.66 2.37
C ALA A 167 5.81 11.21 1.46
N TYR A 168 5.99 12.53 1.44
CA TYR A 168 6.97 13.17 0.59
C TYR A 168 8.40 12.73 0.93
N ASN A 169 9.16 12.33 -0.10
CA ASN A 169 10.53 11.84 0.03
C ASN A 169 10.67 10.62 0.95
N ASP A 170 9.69 9.72 0.93
CA ASP A 170 9.73 8.45 1.67
C ASP A 170 10.93 7.58 1.29
N SER A 171 11.76 7.22 2.29
CA SER A 171 12.93 6.35 2.12
C SER A 171 12.60 4.85 2.09
N GLN A 172 11.45 4.41 2.58
CA GLN A 172 11.11 2.98 2.62
C GLN A 172 10.28 2.56 1.41
N VAL A 173 9.37 3.44 0.96
CA VAL A 173 8.56 3.25 -0.24
C VAL A 173 8.70 4.49 -1.13
N SER A 174 9.50 4.39 -2.17
CA SER A 174 9.79 5.52 -3.06
C SER A 174 8.50 6.11 -3.66
N ASN A 175 8.35 7.44 -3.68
CA ASN A 175 7.16 8.13 -4.20
C ASN A 175 6.77 7.71 -5.63
N ILE A 176 7.75 7.48 -6.51
CA ILE A 176 7.49 6.97 -7.86
C ILE A 176 6.67 5.66 -7.88
N ALA A 177 6.76 4.82 -6.85
CA ALA A 177 5.95 3.61 -6.70
C ALA A 177 4.49 3.93 -6.31
N THR A 178 4.27 4.90 -5.41
CA THR A 178 2.94 5.39 -5.05
C THR A 178 2.28 6.10 -6.24
N GLU A 179 3.02 6.96 -6.92
CA GLU A 179 2.56 7.64 -8.14
C GLU A 179 2.24 6.64 -9.27
N MET A 180 3.00 5.54 -9.38
CA MET A 180 2.69 4.47 -10.33
C MET A 180 1.33 3.84 -10.01
N MET A 181 1.00 3.61 -8.73
CA MET A 181 -0.36 3.16 -8.37
C MET A 181 -1.41 4.17 -8.81
N ALA A 182 -1.20 5.47 -8.55
CA ALA A 182 -2.16 6.50 -8.95
C ALA A 182 -2.43 6.47 -10.47
N ARG A 183 -1.36 6.38 -11.28
CA ARG A 183 -1.45 6.25 -12.74
C ARG A 183 -2.19 4.97 -13.15
N THR A 184 -1.78 3.82 -12.62
CA THR A 184 -2.36 2.52 -12.97
C THR A 184 -3.83 2.42 -12.56
N TYR A 185 -4.20 3.03 -11.43
CA TYR A 185 -5.56 3.05 -10.93
C TYR A 185 -6.42 4.15 -11.55
N GLY A 186 -5.84 5.07 -12.34
CA GLY A 186 -6.57 6.22 -12.89
C GLY A 186 -7.07 7.18 -11.81
N ILE A 187 -6.37 7.28 -10.68
CA ILE A 187 -6.75 8.13 -9.55
C ILE A 187 -6.18 9.53 -9.76
N PRO A 188 -7.00 10.60 -9.68
CA PRO A 188 -6.52 11.98 -9.72
C PRO A 188 -5.76 12.34 -8.45
N MET A 189 -4.93 13.39 -8.49
CA MET A 189 -4.28 13.95 -7.32
C MET A 189 -4.95 15.25 -6.87
N SER A 190 -4.82 15.57 -5.59
CA SER A 190 -5.17 16.90 -5.08
C SER A 190 -4.41 18.00 -5.82
N ALA A 191 -5.12 19.00 -6.34
CA ALA A 191 -4.51 20.20 -6.93
C ALA A 191 -3.70 21.05 -5.91
N LEU A 192 -3.76 20.69 -4.63
CA LEU A 192 -2.95 21.26 -3.54
C LEU A 192 -1.73 20.37 -3.20
N GLY A 193 -1.32 19.49 -4.12
CA GLY A 193 -0.12 18.67 -3.98
C GLY A 193 1.17 19.49 -3.89
N ILE A 194 2.25 18.83 -3.47
CA ILE A 194 3.59 19.43 -3.35
C ILE A 194 4.17 19.71 -4.74
N TYR A 195 3.95 18.77 -5.67
CA TYR A 195 4.38 18.86 -7.06
C TYR A 195 3.42 18.07 -7.94
N ASP A 196 3.29 18.50 -9.20
CA ASP A 196 2.49 17.77 -10.18
C ASP A 196 3.11 16.41 -10.50
N VAL A 197 2.33 15.35 -10.39
CA VAL A 197 2.72 14.00 -10.77
C VAL A 197 2.44 13.79 -12.27
N PRO A 198 3.46 13.58 -13.13
CA PRO A 198 3.23 13.42 -14.56
C PRO A 198 2.27 12.28 -14.87
N GLY A 199 1.25 12.53 -15.70
CA GLY A 199 0.25 11.53 -16.08
C GLY A 199 -0.84 11.27 -15.03
N VAL A 200 -0.86 12.02 -13.93
CA VAL A 200 -1.94 12.02 -12.93
C VAL A 200 -2.67 13.36 -13.02
N PRO A 201 -3.97 13.39 -13.30
CA PRO A 201 -4.72 14.65 -13.41
C PRO A 201 -4.88 15.31 -12.04
N ASN A 202 -4.79 16.63 -12.00
CA ASN A 202 -5.09 17.43 -10.81
C ASN A 202 -6.59 17.66 -10.68
N GLU A 203 -7.12 17.51 -9.48
CA GLU A 203 -8.52 17.78 -9.15
C GLU A 203 -8.63 18.75 -7.96
N THR A 204 -9.56 19.70 -8.08
CA THR A 204 -9.80 20.70 -7.05
C THR A 204 -10.64 20.12 -5.91
N MET A 205 -10.21 20.35 -4.68
CA MET A 205 -10.94 19.91 -3.48
C MET A 205 -12.28 20.65 -3.30
N PRO A 206 -13.31 20.01 -2.70
CA PRO A 206 -13.33 18.60 -2.29
C PRO A 206 -13.42 17.64 -3.48
N ILE A 207 -12.79 16.48 -3.37
CA ILE A 207 -12.80 15.44 -4.41
C ILE A 207 -13.81 14.36 -4.00
N ASP A 208 -14.86 14.15 -4.80
CA ASP A 208 -15.85 13.09 -4.59
C ASP A 208 -15.38 11.80 -5.28
N GLY A 209 -14.66 10.96 -4.53
CA GLY A 209 -14.09 9.72 -5.03
C GLY A 209 -12.62 9.56 -4.66
N SER A 210 -11.94 8.69 -5.40
CA SER A 210 -10.53 8.35 -5.16
C SER A 210 -9.61 9.55 -5.38
N ALA A 211 -8.57 9.69 -4.56
CA ALA A 211 -7.54 10.72 -4.76
C ALA A 211 -6.15 10.29 -4.28
N LEU A 212 -5.11 10.88 -4.86
CA LEU A 212 -3.75 10.92 -4.33
C LEU A 212 -3.55 12.20 -3.50
N LEU A 213 -3.15 12.01 -2.25
CA LEU A 213 -2.75 13.06 -1.32
C LEU A 213 -1.26 12.96 -1.03
N GLN A 214 -0.52 14.02 -1.35
CA GLN A 214 0.88 14.18 -0.94
C GLN A 214 0.95 14.89 0.41
N VAL A 215 1.77 14.37 1.32
CA VAL A 215 1.95 14.88 2.68
C VAL A 215 3.42 15.13 2.95
N ASP A 216 3.78 16.33 3.38
CA ASP A 216 5.14 16.70 3.76
C ASP A 216 5.21 17.07 5.24
N THR A 217 5.63 16.12 6.07
CA THR A 217 5.81 16.30 7.52
C THR A 217 7.16 16.92 7.89
N LYS A 218 7.99 17.29 6.90
CA LYS A 218 9.40 17.73 7.04
C LYS A 218 10.35 16.68 7.65
N ASN A 219 9.87 15.47 7.94
CA ASN A 219 10.71 14.36 8.38
C ASN A 219 11.27 13.60 7.17
N ASN A 220 12.13 14.25 6.37
CA ASN A 220 12.64 13.66 5.13
C ASN A 220 14.13 13.92 4.85
N ASP A 221 14.92 14.17 5.91
CA ASP A 221 16.38 14.28 5.84
C ASP A 221 17.03 12.99 6.39
N PRO A 222 17.93 12.31 5.64
CA PRO A 222 18.40 12.64 4.29
C PRO A 222 17.39 12.40 3.17
N LEU A 223 17.47 13.21 2.12
CA LEU A 223 16.67 13.00 0.91
C LEU A 223 17.04 11.67 0.25
N PRO A 224 16.04 10.89 -0.25
CA PRO A 224 16.31 9.69 -1.04
C PRO A 224 17.13 10.01 -2.29
N PRO A 225 17.98 9.07 -2.76
CA PRO A 225 18.76 9.25 -3.97
C PRO A 225 17.83 9.30 -5.20
N LYS A 226 18.23 10.07 -6.22
CA LYS A 226 17.47 10.16 -7.48
C LYS A 226 17.72 8.96 -8.41
N GLN A 227 18.75 8.17 -8.13
CA GLN A 227 19.11 6.97 -8.88
C GLN A 227 18.41 5.73 -8.32
N ASN A 228 18.55 4.59 -9.01
CA ASN A 228 18.09 3.29 -8.49
C ASN A 228 19.04 2.77 -7.40
N LEU A 229 19.01 3.40 -6.22
CA LEU A 229 19.87 3.06 -5.10
C LEU A 229 19.05 3.03 -3.81
N ALA A 230 19.48 2.18 -2.87
CA ALA A 230 18.91 2.14 -1.54
C ALA A 230 19.14 3.49 -0.82
N PRO A 231 18.09 4.12 -0.26
CA PRO A 231 18.22 5.32 0.55
C PRO A 231 18.72 5.00 1.96
N MET A 232 19.17 6.03 2.66
CA MET A 232 19.25 6.01 4.13
C MET A 232 17.85 6.28 4.71
N GLU A 233 17.54 5.69 5.85
CA GLU A 233 16.29 5.95 6.56
C GLU A 233 16.19 7.42 6.99
N ASN A 234 15.06 8.06 6.69
CA ASN A 234 14.85 9.50 6.95
C ASN A 234 13.61 9.82 7.81
N GLY A 235 12.82 8.82 8.20
CA GLY A 235 11.66 8.98 9.07
C GLY A 235 10.36 9.37 8.39
N ALA A 236 10.35 9.64 7.08
CA ALA A 236 9.17 10.08 6.35
C ALA A 236 8.05 9.03 6.36
N HIS A 237 8.42 7.75 6.24
CA HIS A 237 7.49 6.64 6.03
C HIS A 237 6.37 6.55 7.08
N GLY A 238 6.70 6.70 8.36
CA GLY A 238 5.69 6.65 9.45
C GLY A 238 5.02 7.99 9.72
N SER A 239 5.65 9.09 9.32
CA SER A 239 5.30 10.42 9.82
C SER A 239 3.93 10.93 9.36
N SER A 240 3.49 10.58 8.15
CA SER A 240 2.20 11.03 7.61
C SER A 240 1.01 10.56 8.47
N VAL A 241 1.14 9.39 9.11
CA VAL A 241 0.11 8.86 10.02
C VAL A 241 0.32 9.26 11.47
N ASP A 242 1.29 10.12 11.79
CA ASP A 242 1.36 10.76 13.11
C ASP A 242 0.51 12.03 13.14
N SER A 243 0.37 12.70 12.00
CA SER A 243 -0.44 13.90 11.82
C SER A 243 -1.93 13.68 12.20
N PRO A 244 -2.47 14.47 13.17
CA PRO A 244 -3.90 14.49 13.46
C PRO A 244 -4.75 14.93 12.26
N THR A 245 -4.23 15.86 11.44
CA THR A 245 -4.92 16.37 10.25
C THR A 245 -5.08 15.30 9.18
N VAL A 246 -4.02 14.55 8.89
CA VAL A 246 -4.08 13.45 7.90
C VAL A 246 -4.99 12.33 8.40
N LYS A 247 -4.94 11.97 9.69
CA LYS A 247 -5.90 11.02 10.30
C LYS A 247 -7.34 11.46 10.10
N LYS A 248 -7.62 12.76 10.25
CA LYS A 248 -8.96 13.32 10.05
C LYS A 248 -9.41 13.17 8.60
N ILE A 249 -8.55 13.51 7.63
CA ILE A 249 -8.83 13.35 6.20
C ILE A 249 -9.11 11.88 5.87
N ILE A 250 -8.26 10.95 6.32
CA ILE A 250 -8.45 9.52 6.11
C ILE A 250 -9.77 9.06 6.69
N LYS A 251 -10.06 9.41 7.96
CA LYS A 251 -11.32 9.00 8.62
C LYS A 251 -12.54 9.52 7.87
N GLU A 252 -12.54 10.78 7.47
CA GLU A 252 -13.65 11.39 6.74
C GLU A 252 -13.83 10.74 5.37
N PHE A 253 -12.74 10.50 4.65
CA PHE A 253 -12.78 9.78 3.38
C PHE A 253 -13.33 8.36 3.53
N LEU A 254 -12.88 7.61 4.54
CA LEU A 254 -13.37 6.25 4.76
C LEU A 254 -14.88 6.23 5.01
N VAL A 255 -15.44 7.21 5.73
CA VAL A 255 -16.88 7.28 6.01
C VAL A 255 -17.69 7.83 4.84
N THR A 256 -17.17 8.85 4.15
CA THR A 256 -17.97 9.63 3.18
C THR A 256 -17.65 9.34 1.72
N GLY A 257 -16.49 8.73 1.44
CA GLY A 257 -15.94 8.59 0.10
C GLY A 257 -15.45 9.91 -0.50
N VAL A 258 -15.42 11.01 0.27
CA VAL A 258 -15.02 12.35 -0.19
C VAL A 258 -13.71 12.77 0.47
N VAL A 259 -12.76 13.23 -0.32
CA VAL A 259 -11.51 13.82 0.18
C VAL A 259 -11.72 15.31 0.38
N THR A 260 -11.61 15.77 1.61
CA THR A 260 -11.77 17.17 1.99
C THR A 260 -10.45 17.79 2.43
N HIS A 261 -10.33 19.09 2.23
CA HIS A 261 -9.11 19.81 2.58
C HIS A 261 -9.16 20.30 4.03
N HIS A 262 -8.31 19.73 4.89
CA HIS A 262 -8.14 20.15 6.28
C HIS A 262 -6.74 20.72 6.58
N CYS A 263 -5.87 20.82 5.59
CA CYS A 263 -4.53 21.37 5.72
C CYS A 263 -4.52 22.89 5.39
N ILE A 264 -3.40 23.59 5.62
CA ILE A 264 -3.19 24.96 5.12
C ILE A 264 -2.27 24.89 3.91
N GLY A 265 -2.82 25.02 2.69
CA GLY A 265 -2.03 24.93 1.45
C GLY A 265 -1.68 23.49 1.12
N VAL A 266 -0.40 23.19 0.87
CA VAL A 266 0.06 21.80 0.79
C VAL A 266 -0.22 21.10 2.13
N CYS A 267 -0.49 19.79 2.15
CA CYS A 267 -0.61 19.08 3.41
C CYS A 267 0.74 18.99 4.13
N ASP A 268 1.02 20.05 4.88
CA ASP A 268 2.14 20.29 5.79
C ASP A 268 1.56 20.23 7.21
N PRO A 269 1.48 19.04 7.81
CA PRO A 269 0.96 18.92 9.16
C PRO A 269 1.98 19.47 10.15
N GLU A 270 1.54 20.47 10.92
CA GLU A 270 2.29 21.23 11.94
C GLU A 270 3.50 20.54 12.59
#